data_AF-A0A8H5FRU4-F1
#
_entry.id   AF-A0A8H5FRU4-F1
#
_cell.length_a   1.000
_cell.length_b   1.000
_cell.length_c   1.000
_cell.angle_alpha   90.00
_cell.angle_beta   90.00
_cell.angle_gamma   90.00
#
_symmetry.space_group_name_H-M   'P 1'
#
loop_
_entity.id
_entity.type
_entity.pdbx_description
1 polymer ?
#
loop_
_entity_poly.entity_id
_entity_poly.type
_entity_poly.pdbx_seq_one_letter_code
_entity_poly.pdbx_strand_id
1 'polypeptide(L)'
;MSIQYEPGRLGGRANRPTWLLSKFEDQLTDADKKVTITAAAIHNEGIWNVKSYKGYSGSPGDLLLKILSEPDESNPSILDYNYGEVKVLKQVGDFVASGYIKDPRLSTLDKMKSKIKSKPLSRFRVVIMKRKDGKSLPSPNLDDYPHSSDYPHLSNSQFKKLAESVKRLACEAASEIAVNREVLHGDLQVGNILFKMSLDQRTPASVNLVDWGTGNWVSKGVKKDEVLQYCLENTIFYRNIGVRRGVIAEGGESGF
;
A
#
# COMPACT_ATOMS: atom_id res chain seq x y z
N MET A 1 -26.04 -15.72 -8.01
CA MET A 1 -25.45 -14.77 -8.98
C MET A 1 -23.95 -14.79 -8.72
N SER A 2 -23.20 -15.54 -9.52
CA SER A 2 -21.76 -15.78 -9.34
C SER A 2 -20.96 -14.63 -9.95
N ILE A 3 -20.06 -14.03 -9.19
CA ILE A 3 -19.05 -13.10 -9.72
C ILE A 3 -18.01 -13.99 -10.43
N GLN A 4 -18.13 -14.13 -11.75
CA GLN A 4 -17.06 -14.72 -12.55
C GLN A 4 -15.93 -13.69 -12.65
N TYR A 5 -14.83 -13.97 -11.94
CA TYR A 5 -13.55 -13.34 -12.18
C TYR A 5 -13.00 -13.90 -13.51
N GLU A 6 -12.93 -13.07 -14.56
CA GLU A 6 -12.17 -13.38 -15.77
C GLU A 6 -10.73 -12.86 -15.62
N PRO A 7 -9.74 -13.70 -15.25
CA PRO A 7 -8.34 -13.34 -15.39
C PRO A 7 -8.01 -13.40 -16.88
N GLY A 8 -8.08 -12.26 -17.59
CA GLY A 8 -7.72 -12.28 -19.01
C GLY A 8 -8.05 -11.06 -19.85
N ARG A 9 -8.93 -10.14 -19.42
CA ARG A 9 -9.18 -8.89 -20.16
C ARG A 9 -8.37 -7.72 -19.62
N LEU A 10 -7.06 -7.89 -19.55
CA LEU A 10 -6.18 -6.74 -19.73
C LEU A 10 -6.32 -6.35 -21.21
N GLY A 11 -6.94 -5.20 -21.46
CA GLY A 11 -7.13 -4.66 -22.80
C GLY A 11 -5.86 -4.79 -23.62
N GLY A 12 -6.02 -5.29 -24.85
CA GLY A 12 -4.93 -5.43 -25.81
C GLY A 12 -4.13 -4.14 -25.93
N ARG A 13 -2.84 -4.31 -26.25
CA ARG A 13 -1.83 -3.26 -26.49
C ARG A 13 -2.40 -2.10 -27.31
N ALA A 14 -2.99 -1.11 -26.64
CA ALA A 14 -3.20 0.20 -27.21
C ALA A 14 -1.84 0.89 -27.25
N ASN A 15 -1.47 1.44 -28.41
CA ASN A 15 -0.32 2.33 -28.57
C ASN A 15 -0.25 3.28 -27.36
N ARG A 16 0.80 3.16 -26.55
CA ARG A 16 0.99 3.95 -25.33
C ARG A 16 0.91 5.42 -25.72
N PRO A 17 -0.14 6.15 -25.31
CA PRO A 17 -0.30 7.52 -25.78
C PRO A 17 0.83 8.39 -25.24
N THR A 18 1.42 9.22 -26.09
CA THR A 18 2.49 10.17 -25.73
C THR A 18 2.09 11.15 -24.62
N TRP A 19 0.79 11.36 -24.40
CA TRP A 19 0.28 12.14 -23.27
C TRP A 19 0.47 11.48 -21.89
N LEU A 20 0.84 10.19 -21.81
CA LEU A 20 1.18 9.58 -20.51
C LEU A 20 2.50 10.15 -19.96
N LEU A 21 3.47 10.49 -20.83
CA LEU A 21 4.77 11.02 -20.40
C LEU A 21 4.69 12.47 -19.91
N SER A 22 3.75 13.27 -20.42
CA SER A 22 3.55 14.67 -19.98
C SER A 22 2.86 14.81 -18.61
N LYS A 23 2.40 13.71 -17.99
CA LYS A 23 1.65 13.76 -16.71
C LYS A 23 2.50 13.77 -15.44
N PHE A 24 3.83 13.60 -15.55
CA PHE A 24 4.76 13.87 -14.45
C PHE A 24 5.33 15.31 -14.50
N GLU A 25 4.95 16.12 -15.49
CA GLU A 25 5.50 17.47 -15.69
C GLU A 25 4.94 18.52 -14.73
N ASP A 26 3.82 18.23 -14.08
CA ASP A 26 3.24 19.16 -13.12
C ASP A 26 3.87 18.97 -11.72
N GLN A 27 4.84 19.84 -11.41
CA GLN A 27 5.06 20.54 -10.11
C GLN A 27 6.40 20.34 -9.38
N LEU A 28 7.21 19.34 -9.69
CA LEU A 28 8.55 19.18 -9.11
C LEU A 28 9.63 19.14 -10.21
N THR A 29 10.31 20.27 -10.43
CA THR A 29 11.49 20.37 -11.30
C THR A 29 12.67 20.98 -10.53
N ASP A 30 13.91 20.73 -10.96
CA ASP A 30 15.14 21.17 -10.26
C ASP A 30 15.25 22.66 -9.92
N ALA A 31 14.45 23.52 -10.57
CA ALA A 31 14.37 24.95 -10.25
C ALA A 31 13.77 25.20 -8.85
N ASP A 32 13.23 24.17 -8.22
CA ASP A 32 12.44 24.26 -7.03
C ASP A 32 13.14 23.58 -5.85
N LYS A 33 13.83 24.40 -5.05
CA LYS A 33 14.14 24.17 -3.62
C LYS A 33 12.86 24.00 -2.77
N LYS A 34 11.78 23.44 -3.34
CA LYS A 34 10.45 23.39 -2.79
C LYS A 34 10.28 22.27 -1.78
N VAL A 35 11.07 21.20 -1.85
CA VAL A 35 10.94 20.04 -0.95
C VAL A 35 12.21 19.90 -0.12
N THR A 36 12.06 19.90 1.20
CA THR A 36 13.12 19.50 2.12
C THR A 36 12.72 18.17 2.75
N ILE A 37 13.58 17.15 2.68
CA ILE A 37 13.35 15.85 3.31
C ILE A 37 14.21 15.70 4.57
N THR A 38 13.78 14.87 5.52
CA THR A 38 14.61 14.47 6.67
C THR A 38 15.27 13.10 6.43
N ALA A 39 15.80 12.47 7.48
CA ALA A 39 16.30 11.10 7.38
C ALA A 39 15.27 10.15 6.75
N ALA A 40 15.76 9.15 6.01
CA ALA A 40 14.93 8.12 5.40
C ALA A 40 14.08 7.41 6.45
N ALA A 41 12.90 6.95 6.05
CA ALA A 41 12.14 6.03 6.89
C ALA A 41 12.99 4.77 7.12
N ILE A 42 13.12 4.34 8.38
CA ILE A 42 14.17 3.42 8.88
C ILE A 42 14.15 2.05 8.17
N HIS A 43 13.09 1.71 7.43
CA HIS A 43 12.90 0.39 6.79
C HIS A 43 12.42 0.44 5.34
N ASN A 44 12.35 1.60 4.70
CA ASN A 44 11.87 1.70 3.31
C ASN A 44 12.90 2.41 2.43
N GLU A 45 13.70 1.61 1.72
CA GLU A 45 14.59 2.07 0.65
C GLU A 45 13.75 2.79 -0.41
N GLY A 46 13.69 4.12 -0.33
CA GLY A 46 12.90 4.93 -1.24
C GLY A 46 11.68 5.63 -0.67
N ILE A 47 11.52 5.71 0.64
CA ILE A 47 10.51 6.58 1.27
C ILE A 47 11.17 7.49 2.31
N TRP A 48 10.85 8.79 2.26
CA TRP A 48 11.36 9.80 3.18
C TRP A 48 10.24 10.64 3.77
N ASN A 49 10.44 11.08 5.00
CA ASN A 49 9.61 12.14 5.57
C ASN A 49 9.97 13.48 4.91
N VAL A 50 8.96 14.27 4.60
CA VAL A 50 9.11 15.62 4.09
C VAL A 50 9.04 16.61 5.25
N LYS A 51 10.12 17.35 5.46
CA LYS A 51 10.23 18.45 6.44
C LYS A 51 9.38 19.64 6.02
N SER A 52 9.42 20.00 4.74
CA SER A 52 8.65 21.10 4.18
C SER A 52 8.42 20.91 2.68
N TYR A 53 7.26 21.35 2.20
CA TYR A 53 6.92 21.43 0.78
C TYR A 53 6.28 22.79 0.45
N LYS A 54 6.87 23.57 -0.45
CA LYS A 54 6.33 24.89 -0.85
C LYS A 54 4.94 24.71 -1.48
N GLY A 55 3.95 25.44 -0.93
CA GLY A 55 2.56 25.34 -1.36
C GLY A 55 1.73 24.37 -0.52
N TYR A 56 2.35 23.64 0.42
CA TYR A 56 1.65 22.85 1.42
C TYR A 56 1.66 23.58 2.77
N SER A 57 0.48 23.79 3.35
CA SER A 57 0.28 24.52 4.60
C SER A 57 0.18 23.63 5.84
N GLY A 58 0.36 22.30 5.70
CA GLY A 58 0.33 21.37 6.83
C GLY A 58 1.63 21.35 7.62
N SER A 59 1.66 20.50 8.65
CA SER A 59 2.77 20.40 9.60
C SER A 59 3.97 19.65 9.02
N PRO A 60 5.19 19.94 9.49
CA PRO A 60 6.36 19.12 9.18
C PRO A 60 6.12 17.65 9.55
N GLY A 61 6.38 16.74 8.61
CA GLY A 61 6.17 15.30 8.82
C GLY A 61 4.78 14.77 8.45
N ASP A 62 3.85 15.63 8.03
CA ASP A 62 2.54 15.23 7.50
C ASP A 62 2.63 14.56 6.12
N LEU A 63 3.80 14.60 5.49
CA LEU A 63 4.03 14.19 4.12
C LEU A 63 5.15 13.16 4.02
N LEU A 64 4.97 12.23 3.08
CA LEU A 64 5.98 11.28 2.63
C LEU A 64 6.35 11.57 1.18
N LEU A 65 7.62 11.40 0.85
CA LEU A 65 8.12 11.33 -0.52
C LEU A 65 8.52 9.90 -0.81
N LYS A 66 7.99 9.31 -1.89
CA LYS A 66 8.36 7.98 -2.39
C LYS A 66 9.06 8.13 -3.73
N ILE A 67 10.26 7.54 -3.84
CA ILE A 67 10.92 7.33 -5.14
C ILE A 67 10.26 6.16 -5.83
N LEU A 68 9.82 6.42 -7.06
CA LEU A 68 9.19 5.47 -7.94
C LEU A 68 10.27 4.70 -8.70
N SER A 69 10.05 3.41 -8.90
CA SER A 69 11.03 2.54 -9.57
C SER A 69 11.24 2.99 -11.01
N GLU A 70 12.46 2.84 -11.52
CA GLU A 70 12.72 3.11 -12.93
C GLU A 70 12.36 1.89 -13.79
N PRO A 71 11.74 2.08 -14.97
CA PRO A 71 11.62 0.99 -15.91
C PRO A 71 13.02 0.52 -16.31
N ASP A 72 13.24 -0.79 -16.26
CA ASP A 72 14.31 -1.45 -17.00
C ASP A 72 13.73 -2.03 -18.30
N GLU A 73 14.61 -2.34 -19.26
CA GLU A 73 14.19 -2.93 -20.53
C GLU A 73 13.47 -4.28 -20.36
N SER A 74 13.75 -4.99 -19.27
CA SER A 74 13.16 -6.28 -18.94
C SER A 74 11.79 -6.19 -18.27
N ASN A 75 11.40 -5.03 -17.74
CA ASN A 75 10.12 -4.82 -17.08
C ASN A 75 9.51 -3.43 -17.38
N PRO A 76 9.02 -3.22 -18.61
CA PRO A 76 8.37 -1.96 -18.99
C PRO A 76 7.03 -1.71 -18.28
N SER A 77 6.50 -2.67 -17.51
CA SER A 77 5.27 -2.52 -16.73
C SER A 77 5.46 -1.66 -15.47
N ILE A 78 6.71 -1.43 -15.04
CA ILE A 78 7.02 -0.54 -13.90
C ILE A 78 6.46 0.86 -14.10
N LEU A 79 6.45 1.37 -15.33
CA LEU A 79 5.82 2.64 -15.63
C LEU A 79 4.32 2.61 -15.33
N ASP A 80 3.64 1.52 -15.72
CA ASP A 80 2.20 1.38 -15.50
C ASP A 80 1.87 1.31 -14.00
N TYR A 81 2.70 0.64 -13.20
CA TYR A 81 2.60 0.66 -11.72
C TYR A 81 2.81 2.08 -11.14
N ASN A 82 3.83 2.80 -11.60
CA ASN A 82 4.10 4.16 -11.14
C ASN A 82 2.97 5.14 -11.49
N TYR A 83 2.38 5.02 -12.68
CA TYR A 83 1.22 5.79 -13.06
C TYR A 83 -0.03 5.37 -12.30
N GLY A 84 -0.18 4.07 -12.02
CA GLY A 84 -1.22 3.50 -11.16
C GLY A 84 -1.20 4.15 -9.77
N GLU A 85 -0.05 4.11 -9.10
CA GLU A 85 0.18 4.75 -7.79
C GLU A 85 -0.30 6.20 -7.78
N VAL A 86 0.16 7.03 -8.72
CA VAL A 86 -0.20 8.47 -8.77
C VAL A 86 -1.70 8.67 -9.00
N LYS A 87 -2.31 7.90 -9.92
CA LYS A 87 -3.74 8.00 -10.21
C LYS A 87 -4.59 7.59 -9.01
N VAL A 88 -4.22 6.49 -8.36
CA VAL A 88 -4.94 5.98 -7.21
C VAL A 88 -4.80 6.94 -6.03
N LEU A 89 -3.60 7.44 -5.75
CA LEU A 89 -3.38 8.44 -4.70
C LEU A 89 -4.25 9.69 -4.89
N LYS A 90 -4.43 10.15 -6.14
CA LYS A 90 -5.34 11.26 -6.47
C LYS A 90 -6.78 10.89 -6.14
N GLN A 91 -7.21 9.69 -6.53
CA GLN A 91 -8.57 9.22 -6.34
C GLN A 91 -8.94 9.02 -4.86
N VAL A 92 -8.02 8.49 -4.05
CA VAL A 92 -8.24 8.28 -2.60
C VAL A 92 -8.01 9.56 -1.77
N GLY A 93 -7.50 10.63 -2.38
CA GLY A 93 -7.32 11.93 -1.75
C GLY A 93 -6.02 12.08 -0.95
N ASP A 94 -5.04 11.22 -1.20
CA ASP A 94 -3.74 11.20 -0.51
C ASP A 94 -2.60 11.81 -1.34
N PHE A 95 -2.82 12.03 -2.64
CA PHE A 95 -1.86 12.71 -3.50
C PHE A 95 -1.65 14.17 -3.10
N VAL A 96 -0.40 14.61 -3.12
CA VAL A 96 -0.02 16.02 -2.93
C VAL A 96 0.71 16.56 -4.16
N ALA A 97 1.76 15.88 -4.62
CA ALA A 97 2.50 16.28 -5.82
C ALA A 97 3.24 15.09 -6.45
N SER A 98 3.73 15.24 -7.69
CA SER A 98 4.63 14.29 -8.33
C SER A 98 5.64 15.03 -9.21
N GLY A 99 6.73 14.37 -9.59
CA GLY A 99 7.69 14.90 -10.56
C GLY A 99 9.06 14.29 -10.37
N TYR A 100 10.11 15.11 -10.44
CA TYR A 100 11.49 14.64 -10.38
C TYR A 100 12.29 15.37 -9.29
N ILE A 101 13.20 14.65 -8.62
CA ILE A 101 14.18 15.24 -7.71
C ILE A 101 15.59 14.78 -8.09
N LYS A 102 16.61 15.59 -7.82
CA LYS A 102 17.99 15.09 -7.79
C LYS A 102 18.15 14.05 -6.69
N ASP A 103 19.14 13.18 -6.84
CA ASP A 103 19.50 12.22 -5.80
C ASP A 103 19.64 12.93 -4.45
N PRO A 104 18.76 12.62 -3.47
CA PRO A 104 18.81 13.30 -2.18
C PRO A 104 20.11 13.05 -1.41
N ARG A 105 20.88 11.97 -1.71
CA ARG A 105 22.22 11.69 -1.16
C ARG A 105 23.01 10.77 -2.09
N LEU A 106 24.27 11.07 -2.42
CA LEU A 106 25.12 10.16 -3.24
C LEU A 106 25.23 8.71 -2.70
N SER A 107 25.02 8.49 -1.40
CA SER A 107 24.98 7.16 -0.77
C SER A 107 23.61 6.46 -0.84
N THR A 108 22.58 7.13 -1.34
CA THR A 108 21.25 6.57 -1.61
C THR A 108 21.29 5.64 -2.82
N LEU A 109 22.12 5.92 -3.83
CA LEU A 109 22.38 5.01 -4.96
C LEU A 109 22.79 3.60 -4.49
N ASP A 110 23.67 3.50 -3.48
CA ASP A 110 24.08 2.20 -2.94
C ASP A 110 22.94 1.42 -2.28
N LYS A 111 22.00 2.13 -1.65
CA LYS A 111 20.80 1.56 -1.00
C LYS A 111 19.62 1.39 -1.96
N MET A 112 19.76 1.78 -3.21
CA MET A 112 18.69 1.76 -4.21
C MET A 112 19.02 0.94 -5.44
N LYS A 113 20.10 0.15 -5.40
CA LYS A 113 20.50 -0.74 -6.51
C LYS A 113 19.37 -1.66 -6.99
N SER A 114 18.45 -2.03 -6.10
CA SER A 114 17.25 -2.83 -6.44
C SER A 114 16.22 -2.07 -7.28
N LYS A 115 16.13 -0.74 -7.12
CA LYS A 115 15.14 0.15 -7.77
C LYS A 115 15.69 0.94 -8.96
N ILE A 116 17.01 1.08 -9.05
CA ILE A 116 17.72 1.82 -10.10
C ILE A 116 18.71 0.85 -10.74
N LYS A 117 18.29 0.17 -11.80
CA LYS A 117 19.09 -0.84 -12.50
C LYS A 117 19.94 -0.29 -13.65
N SER A 118 19.64 0.91 -14.12
CA SER A 118 20.36 1.59 -15.20
C SER A 118 21.29 2.68 -14.66
N LYS A 119 22.19 3.21 -15.52
CA LYS A 119 23.21 4.23 -15.23
C LYS A 119 22.71 5.27 -14.20
N PRO A 120 23.59 5.79 -13.31
CA PRO A 120 23.19 6.74 -12.27
C PRO A 120 22.42 7.91 -12.91
N LEU A 121 21.11 7.92 -12.68
CA LEU A 121 20.26 8.98 -13.17
C LEU A 121 20.58 10.23 -12.37
N SER A 122 20.66 11.37 -13.05
CA SER A 122 20.81 12.66 -12.38
C SER A 122 19.55 13.04 -11.59
N ARG A 123 18.42 12.35 -11.84
CA ARG A 123 17.10 12.61 -11.23
C ARG A 123 16.29 11.33 -11.06
N PHE A 124 15.45 11.30 -10.03
CA PHE A 124 14.51 10.21 -9.73
C PHE A 124 13.07 10.68 -9.85
N ARG A 125 12.19 9.81 -10.37
CA ARG A 125 10.74 10.01 -10.30
C ARG A 125 10.25 9.89 -8.87
N VAL A 126 9.40 10.81 -8.45
CA VAL A 126 8.83 10.83 -7.10
C VAL A 126 7.35 11.14 -7.08
N VAL A 127 6.70 10.70 -6.01
CA VAL A 127 5.40 11.17 -5.56
C VAL A 127 5.51 11.67 -4.12
N ILE A 128 4.86 12.79 -3.82
CA ILE A 128 4.62 13.30 -2.48
C ILE A 128 3.16 12.99 -2.14
N MET A 129 2.96 12.36 -0.99
CA MET A 129 1.67 11.92 -0.50
C MET A 129 1.50 12.26 0.98
N LYS A 130 0.25 12.32 1.43
CA LYS A 130 -0.06 12.45 2.85
C LYS A 130 0.47 11.24 3.61
N ARG A 131 1.16 11.50 4.71
CA ARG A 131 1.57 10.47 5.67
C ARG A 131 0.34 9.95 6.39
N LYS A 132 0.24 8.63 6.47
CA LYS A 132 -0.72 7.96 7.35
C LYS A 132 -0.04 7.58 8.64
N ASP A 133 -0.81 7.60 9.72
CA ASP A 133 -0.37 7.21 11.04
C ASP A 133 -0.78 5.77 11.38
N GLY A 134 -0.15 5.22 12.41
CA GLY A 134 -0.31 3.83 12.82
C GLY A 134 1.00 3.04 12.74
N LYS A 135 0.90 1.77 13.12
CA LYS A 135 1.98 0.78 13.08
C LYS A 135 1.60 -0.35 12.12
N SER A 136 2.56 -0.94 11.43
CA SER A 136 2.31 -2.19 10.70
C SER A 136 2.31 -3.36 11.67
N LEU A 137 1.65 -4.46 11.30
CA LEU A 137 1.90 -5.73 11.97
C LEU A 137 3.35 -6.18 11.68
N PRO A 138 4.00 -6.91 12.59
CA PRO A 138 5.30 -7.51 12.30
C PRO A 138 5.18 -8.56 11.19
N SER A 139 6.35 -8.94 10.65
CA SER A 139 6.55 -9.89 9.55
C SER A 139 5.50 -11.02 9.54
N PRO A 140 5.02 -11.43 8.34
CA PRO A 140 4.04 -12.51 8.17
C PRO A 140 4.54 -13.90 8.63
N ASN A 141 5.78 -13.99 9.11
CA ASN A 141 6.30 -15.18 9.76
C ASN A 141 6.13 -15.08 11.28
N LEU A 142 5.23 -15.89 11.83
CA LEU A 142 4.99 -16.00 13.28
C LEU A 142 6.24 -16.44 14.05
N ASP A 143 7.17 -17.13 13.41
CA ASP A 143 8.41 -17.56 14.06
C ASP A 143 9.38 -16.38 14.27
N ASP A 144 9.20 -15.26 13.55
CA ASP A 144 9.93 -14.00 13.77
C ASP A 144 9.32 -13.17 14.92
N TYR A 145 8.16 -13.59 15.45
CA TYR A 145 7.35 -12.85 16.41
C TYR A 145 7.95 -12.65 17.81
N PRO A 146 8.70 -13.59 18.44
CA PRO A 146 9.16 -13.40 19.82
C PRO A 146 10.21 -12.28 19.98
N HIS A 147 10.58 -11.57 18.90
CA HIS A 147 11.59 -10.52 18.92
C HIS A 147 11.07 -9.11 18.57
N SER A 148 9.77 -8.91 18.31
CA SER A 148 9.26 -7.56 18.05
C SER A 148 9.06 -6.77 19.35
N SER A 149 9.84 -5.70 19.53
CA SER A 149 9.75 -4.80 20.70
C SER A 149 8.40 -4.08 20.83
N ASP A 150 7.60 -4.07 19.77
CA ASP A 150 6.31 -3.38 19.74
C ASP A 150 5.17 -4.16 20.40
N TYR A 151 5.30 -5.48 20.55
CA TYR A 151 4.27 -6.35 21.16
C TYR A 151 4.86 -7.42 22.11
N PRO A 152 5.74 -7.08 23.06
CA PRO A 152 6.52 -8.04 23.85
C PRO A 152 5.68 -8.92 24.81
N HIS A 153 4.36 -8.72 24.85
CA HIS A 153 3.47 -9.34 25.85
C HIS A 153 2.32 -10.15 25.26
N LEU A 154 2.15 -10.22 23.94
CA LEU A 154 1.06 -11.02 23.37
C LEU A 154 1.50 -12.47 23.18
N SER A 155 0.72 -13.40 23.70
CA SER A 155 0.81 -14.81 23.30
C SER A 155 0.47 -14.98 21.82
N ASN A 156 0.90 -16.09 21.21
CA ASN A 156 0.56 -16.43 19.81
C ASN A 156 -0.95 -16.39 19.54
N SER A 157 -1.78 -16.81 20.51
CA SER A 157 -3.24 -16.75 20.39
C SER A 157 -3.77 -15.32 20.38
N GLN A 158 -3.25 -14.45 21.25
CA GLN A 158 -3.63 -13.03 21.28
C GLN A 158 -3.18 -12.32 20.00
N PHE A 159 -1.97 -12.59 19.53
CA PHE A 159 -1.48 -12.03 18.27
C PHE A 159 -2.33 -12.49 17.07
N LYS A 160 -2.70 -13.78 17.01
CA LYS A 160 -3.61 -14.27 15.98
C LYS A 160 -4.94 -13.51 15.97
N LYS A 161 -5.55 -13.29 17.14
CA LYS A 161 -6.79 -12.50 17.27
C LYS A 161 -6.60 -11.06 16.84
N LEU A 162 -5.46 -10.45 17.19
CA LEU A 162 -5.10 -9.10 16.75
C LEU A 162 -4.99 -9.05 15.21
N ALA A 163 -4.25 -9.98 14.60
CA ALA A 163 -4.07 -10.06 13.16
C ALA A 163 -5.38 -10.27 12.41
N GLU A 164 -6.27 -11.14 12.91
CA GLU A 164 -7.61 -11.34 12.35
C GLU A 164 -8.48 -10.07 12.46
N SER A 165 -8.38 -9.35 13.58
CA SER A 165 -9.11 -8.08 13.78
C SER A 165 -8.59 -6.99 12.84
N VAL A 166 -7.26 -6.86 12.70
CA VAL A 166 -6.65 -5.93 11.74
C VAL A 166 -7.03 -6.29 10.30
N LYS A 167 -7.08 -7.59 9.96
CA LYS A 167 -7.51 -8.05 8.63
C LYS A 167 -8.95 -7.61 8.34
N ARG A 168 -9.85 -7.82 9.28
CA ARG A 168 -11.25 -7.41 9.13
C ARG A 168 -11.36 -5.90 8.92
N LEU A 169 -10.73 -5.10 9.77
CA LEU A 169 -10.73 -3.64 9.63
C LEU A 169 -10.12 -3.19 8.29
N ALA A 170 -9.01 -3.81 7.86
CA ALA A 170 -8.37 -3.50 6.59
C ALA A 170 -9.29 -3.80 5.39
N CYS A 171 -10.00 -4.93 5.43
CA CYS A 171 -10.98 -5.27 4.40
C CYS A 171 -12.21 -4.37 4.43
N GLU A 172 -12.68 -3.96 5.62
CA GLU A 172 -13.77 -2.99 5.75
C GLU A 172 -13.36 -1.65 5.14
N ALA A 173 -12.18 -1.12 5.50
CA ALA A 173 -11.65 0.11 4.91
C ALA A 173 -11.46 0.00 3.39
N ALA A 174 -10.91 -1.12 2.89
CA ALA A 174 -10.75 -1.36 1.47
C ALA A 174 -12.10 -1.40 0.73
N SER A 175 -13.12 -2.01 1.35
CA SER A 175 -14.48 -2.08 0.79
C SER A 175 -15.13 -0.70 0.70
N GLU A 176 -14.93 0.16 1.71
CA GLU A 176 -15.42 1.53 1.70
C GLU A 176 -14.75 2.37 0.63
N ILE A 177 -13.43 2.25 0.48
CA ILE A 177 -12.69 2.94 -0.58
C ILE A 177 -13.15 2.44 -1.96
N ALA A 178 -13.37 1.13 -2.13
CA ALA A 178 -13.86 0.58 -3.40
C ALA A 178 -15.22 1.17 -3.81
N VAL A 179 -16.17 1.27 -2.86
CA VAL A 179 -17.50 1.81 -3.15
C VAL A 179 -17.46 3.34 -3.33
N ASN A 180 -16.78 4.05 -2.43
CA ASN A 180 -16.85 5.52 -2.39
C ASN A 180 -15.87 6.20 -3.36
N ARG A 181 -14.78 5.51 -3.70
CA ARG A 181 -13.70 6.05 -4.54
C ARG A 181 -13.49 5.22 -5.81
N GLU A 182 -14.28 4.18 -6.06
CA GLU A 182 -14.17 3.34 -7.25
C GLU A 182 -12.78 2.71 -7.42
N VAL A 183 -12.09 2.42 -6.30
CA VAL A 183 -10.74 1.83 -6.29
C VAL A 183 -10.62 0.68 -5.29
N LEU A 184 -10.12 -0.47 -5.76
CA LEU A 184 -9.65 -1.58 -4.94
C LEU A 184 -8.12 -1.49 -4.74
N HIS A 185 -7.63 -1.85 -3.55
CA HIS A 185 -6.21 -1.72 -3.20
C HIS A 185 -5.26 -2.61 -4.03
N GLY A 186 -5.67 -3.82 -4.38
CA GLY A 186 -4.89 -4.74 -5.23
C GLY A 186 -3.68 -5.43 -4.59
N ASP A 187 -3.19 -4.97 -3.42
CA ASP A 187 -2.10 -5.59 -2.66
C ASP A 187 -2.27 -5.37 -1.15
N LEU A 188 -3.33 -5.93 -0.59
CA LEU A 188 -3.66 -5.78 0.82
C LEU A 188 -2.85 -6.78 1.67
N GLN A 189 -1.58 -6.47 1.90
CA GLN A 189 -0.68 -7.27 2.73
C GLN A 189 -0.26 -6.53 4.01
N VAL A 190 0.32 -7.26 4.97
CA VAL A 190 0.69 -6.76 6.31
C VAL A 190 1.51 -5.47 6.26
N GLY A 191 2.48 -5.35 5.34
CA GLY A 191 3.32 -4.16 5.19
C GLY A 191 2.58 -2.92 4.67
N ASN A 192 1.41 -3.10 4.07
CA ASN A 192 0.60 -2.05 3.43
C ASN A 192 -0.57 -1.59 4.33
N ILE A 193 -0.59 -2.04 5.59
CA ILE A 193 -1.64 -1.74 6.54
C ILE A 193 -1.00 -1.13 7.78
N LEU A 194 -1.44 0.07 8.11
CA LEU A 194 -1.08 0.73 9.36
C LEU A 194 -2.30 0.72 10.26
N PHE A 195 -2.18 0.22 11.48
CA PHE A 195 -3.27 0.22 12.44
C PHE A 195 -2.91 1.03 13.68
N LYS A 196 -3.96 1.49 14.37
CA LYS A 196 -3.86 2.08 15.71
C LYS A 196 -4.60 1.20 16.68
N MET A 197 -4.02 1.03 17.86
CA MET A 197 -4.71 0.39 18.97
C MET A 197 -5.73 1.34 19.60
N SER A 198 -6.76 0.76 20.20
CA SER A 198 -7.66 1.44 21.13
C SER A 198 -6.90 1.99 22.34
N LEU A 199 -7.53 2.91 23.09
CA LEU A 199 -6.94 3.52 24.28
C LEU A 199 -6.49 2.49 25.33
N ASP A 200 -7.23 1.38 25.44
CA ASP A 200 -6.91 0.27 26.34
C ASP A 200 -5.79 -0.66 25.83
N GLN A 201 -5.25 -0.41 24.63
CA GLN A 201 -4.21 -1.21 23.97
C GLN A 201 -4.57 -2.69 23.77
N ARG A 202 -5.85 -3.05 23.77
CA ARG A 202 -6.29 -4.46 23.62
C ARG A 202 -6.76 -4.81 22.21
N THR A 203 -7.30 -3.86 21.49
CA THR A 203 -7.91 -4.08 20.17
C THR A 203 -7.45 -3.04 19.16
N PRO A 204 -7.40 -3.37 17.86
CA PRO A 204 -7.19 -2.35 16.84
C PRO A 204 -8.45 -1.48 16.73
N ALA A 205 -8.28 -0.16 16.78
CA ALA A 205 -9.37 0.81 16.70
C ALA A 205 -9.60 1.35 15.28
N SER A 206 -8.53 1.47 14.49
CA SER A 206 -8.60 1.97 13.12
C SER A 206 -7.46 1.44 12.28
N VAL A 207 -7.64 1.47 10.97
CA VAL A 207 -6.61 1.15 9.98
C VAL A 207 -6.50 2.25 8.93
N ASN A 208 -5.30 2.41 8.39
CA ASN A 208 -4.99 3.19 7.21
C ASN A 208 -4.31 2.26 6.21
N LEU A 209 -4.72 2.34 4.96
CA LEU A 209 -4.12 1.59 3.86
C LEU A 209 -3.08 2.45 3.15
N VAL A 210 -1.94 1.86 2.79
CA VAL A 210 -0.81 2.54 2.15
C VAL A 210 -0.23 1.68 1.02
N ASP A 211 0.59 2.28 0.16
CA ASP A 211 1.17 1.63 -1.04
C ASP A 211 0.12 1.16 -2.05
N TRP A 212 -0.31 2.10 -2.89
CA TRP A 212 -1.38 1.91 -3.85
C TRP A 212 -0.88 1.53 -5.25
N GLY A 213 0.36 1.05 -5.36
CA GLY A 213 1.01 0.82 -6.66
C GLY A 213 0.27 -0.19 -7.53
N THR A 214 -0.46 -1.12 -6.91
CA THR A 214 -1.27 -2.16 -7.55
C THR A 214 -2.77 -1.86 -7.50
N GLY A 215 -3.16 -0.64 -7.12
CA GLY A 215 -4.58 -0.26 -7.02
C GLY A 215 -5.29 -0.35 -8.37
N ASN A 216 -6.51 -0.90 -8.37
CA ASN A 216 -7.31 -1.14 -9.56
C ASN A 216 -8.65 -0.40 -9.47
N TRP A 217 -9.13 0.10 -10.60
CA TRP A 217 -10.47 0.67 -10.69
C TRP A 217 -11.52 -0.42 -10.56
N VAL A 218 -12.62 -0.11 -9.87
CA VAL A 218 -13.80 -0.98 -9.81
C VAL A 218 -14.98 -0.33 -10.50
N SER A 219 -15.88 -1.16 -11.02
CA SER A 219 -17.11 -0.68 -11.66
C SER A 219 -17.98 0.09 -10.68
N LYS A 220 -18.69 1.10 -11.19
CA LYS A 220 -19.70 1.82 -10.43
C LYS A 220 -20.78 0.88 -9.92
N GLY A 221 -21.26 1.12 -8.71
CA GLY A 221 -22.34 0.34 -8.10
C GLY A 221 -21.91 -1.02 -7.54
N VAL A 222 -20.60 -1.28 -7.41
CA VAL A 222 -20.12 -2.43 -6.63
C VAL A 222 -20.65 -2.34 -5.20
N LYS A 223 -21.05 -3.47 -4.61
CA LYS A 223 -21.59 -3.50 -3.26
C LYS A 223 -20.49 -3.68 -2.23
N LYS A 224 -20.58 -2.93 -1.13
CA LYS A 224 -19.61 -3.00 -0.02
C LYS A 224 -19.42 -4.43 0.48
N ASP A 225 -20.51 -5.15 0.72
CA ASP A 225 -20.47 -6.51 1.28
C ASP A 225 -19.80 -7.52 0.33
N GLU A 226 -19.99 -7.37 -0.99
CA GLU A 226 -19.33 -8.22 -2.00
C GLU A 226 -17.81 -8.00 -1.98
N VAL A 227 -17.37 -6.73 -1.91
CA VAL A 227 -15.94 -6.39 -1.83
C VAL A 227 -15.34 -6.84 -0.49
N LEU A 228 -16.07 -6.66 0.61
CA LEU A 228 -15.63 -7.08 1.94
C LEU A 228 -15.43 -8.61 1.99
N GLN A 229 -16.41 -9.37 1.52
CA GLN A 229 -16.33 -10.84 1.49
C GLN A 229 -15.18 -11.32 0.60
N TYR A 230 -15.07 -10.76 -0.61
CA TYR A 230 -13.95 -11.05 -1.51
C TYR A 230 -12.60 -10.77 -0.84
N CYS A 231 -12.46 -9.63 -0.17
CA CYS A 231 -11.24 -9.26 0.53
C CYS A 231 -10.92 -10.24 1.66
N LEU A 232 -11.90 -10.61 2.49
CA LEU A 232 -11.71 -11.53 3.60
C LEU A 232 -11.28 -12.92 3.14
N GLU A 233 -11.77 -13.39 2.00
CA GLU A 233 -11.42 -14.69 1.43
C GLU A 233 -10.04 -14.73 0.80
N ASN A 234 -9.67 -13.67 0.06
CA ASN A 234 -8.45 -13.66 -0.76
C ASN A 234 -7.23 -13.06 -0.05
N THR A 235 -7.44 -12.27 1.00
CA THR A 235 -6.34 -11.64 1.74
C THR A 235 -5.71 -12.63 2.70
N ILE A 236 -4.45 -12.98 2.47
CA ILE A 236 -3.67 -13.87 3.34
C ILE A 236 -2.57 -13.07 4.02
N PHE A 237 -2.74 -12.75 5.31
CA PHE A 237 -1.70 -12.07 6.09
C PHE A 237 -0.58 -13.02 6.52
N TYR A 238 -0.92 -14.26 6.87
CA TYR A 238 0.03 -15.24 7.37
C TYR A 238 -0.30 -16.61 6.76
N ARG A 239 0.58 -17.14 5.90
CA ARG A 239 0.34 -18.41 5.17
C ARG A 239 0.29 -19.66 6.07
N ASN A 240 0.78 -19.56 7.31
CA ASN A 240 0.94 -20.70 8.23
C ASN A 240 0.15 -20.57 9.55
N ILE A 241 -0.78 -19.62 9.68
CA ILE A 241 -1.70 -19.63 10.82
C ILE A 241 -2.73 -20.73 10.55
N GLY A 242 -2.43 -21.95 11.02
CA GLY A 242 -3.25 -23.14 10.84
C GLY A 242 -4.73 -22.87 11.05
N VAL A 243 -5.43 -22.57 9.97
CA VAL A 243 -6.83 -22.89 9.81
C VAL A 243 -6.80 -24.35 9.40
N ARG A 244 -6.79 -25.26 10.40
CA ARG A 244 -7.43 -26.54 10.15
C ARG A 244 -8.83 -26.14 9.69
N ARG A 245 -9.12 -26.31 8.39
CA ARG A 245 -10.49 -26.25 7.89
C ARG A 245 -11.29 -27.13 8.83
N GLY A 246 -12.09 -26.52 9.69
CA GLY A 246 -13.06 -27.25 10.48
C GLY A 246 -13.93 -27.96 9.46
N VAL A 247 -13.76 -29.27 9.36
CA VAL A 247 -14.75 -30.13 8.72
C VAL A 247 -16.01 -29.85 9.52
N ILE A 248 -16.94 -29.10 8.93
CA ILE A 248 -18.31 -29.06 9.39
C ILE A 248 -18.80 -30.47 9.12
N ALA A 249 -18.69 -31.34 10.13
CA ALA A 249 -19.44 -32.57 10.14
C ALA A 249 -20.90 -32.13 10.21
N GLU A 250 -21.59 -32.28 9.08
CA GLU A 250 -23.04 -32.19 9.02
C GLU A 250 -23.60 -33.07 10.14
N GLY A 251 -24.35 -32.43 11.04
CA GLY A 251 -25.13 -33.13 12.03
C GLY A 251 -26.16 -33.97 11.30
N GLY A 252 -25.90 -35.28 11.22
CA GLY A 252 -26.91 -36.26 10.88
C GLY A 252 -27.93 -36.32 12.00
N GLU A 253 -29.14 -35.88 11.70
CA GLU A 253 -30.34 -36.26 12.43
C GLU A 253 -30.44 -37.79 12.51
N SER A 254 -30.70 -38.32 13.71
CA SER A 254 -31.57 -39.49 13.83
C SER A 254 -32.33 -39.40 15.15
N GLY A 255 -33.49 -38.78 15.07
CA GLY A 255 -34.61 -39.14 15.93
C GLY A 255 -35.21 -40.46 15.44
N PHE A 256 -35.27 -41.45 16.34
CA PHE A 256 -36.43 -42.28 16.72
C PHE A 256 -35.94 -43.36 17.67
#